data_AF-A0A938XCN8-F1
#
_entry.id   AF-A0A938XCN8-F1
#
_cell.length_a   1.000
_cell.length_b   1.000
_cell.length_c   1.000
_cell.angle_alpha   90.00
_cell.angle_beta   90.00
_cell.angle_gamma   90.00
#
_symmetry.space_group_name_H-M   'P 1'
#
loop_
_entity.id
_entity.type
_entity.pdbx_description
1 polymer ?
#
loop_
_entity_poly.entity_id
_entity_poly.type
_entity_poly.pdbx_seq_one_letter_code
_entity_poly.pdbx_strand_id
1 'polypeptide(L)'
;MKREKFSSRLGFVLISAGCAIGLGNVWRFPYITGQYGGAVFVTLPQTFSEMAGGRLWGALFFMFLAFAALTTVIAVFENIIAFAMDFGWTRKKAVLVNIAAVIVLSLPCALGFNVLSGFQPFGAGSTVQDLEDFILSNTLLPLGSLLYLLFCTNRYAWGWDRYYEEVNSGRGLKLPAWTKGYLTYILPLIIIFILIEGFIEKLGFPANFLLPALCLVYPLYLLLQARMVHRKNRK
;
A
#
# COMPACT_ATOMS: atom_id res chain seq x y z
N MET A 1 53.95 22.89 4.02
CA MET A 1 52.82 22.82 4.98
C MET A 1 53.04 21.57 5.85
N LYS A 2 53.33 21.73 7.15
CA LYS A 2 53.62 20.60 8.05
C LYS A 2 52.28 19.97 8.44
N ARG A 3 52.12 18.65 8.23
CA ARG A 3 50.86 17.93 8.47
C ARG A 3 50.69 17.73 9.98
N GLU A 4 49.68 18.34 10.57
CA GLU A 4 49.30 18.16 11.98
C GLU A 4 49.08 16.66 12.24
N LYS A 5 49.79 16.10 13.23
CA LYS A 5 49.66 14.69 13.66
C LYS A 5 48.98 14.66 15.01
N PHE A 6 48.04 13.75 15.21
CA PHE A 6 47.34 13.58 16.48
C PHE A 6 48.32 13.33 17.63
N SER A 7 48.11 14.05 18.74
CA SER A 7 48.96 14.00 19.95
C SER A 7 48.92 12.64 20.66
N SER A 8 47.84 11.86 20.53
CA SER A 8 47.66 10.57 21.21
C SER A 8 47.01 9.51 20.31
N ARG A 9 47.54 8.28 20.33
CA ARG A 9 46.96 7.10 19.68
C ARG A 9 45.56 6.79 20.21
N LEU A 10 45.33 6.97 21.51
CA LEU A 10 44.02 6.84 22.15
C LEU A 10 43.04 7.91 21.66
N GLY A 11 43.51 9.16 21.48
CA GLY A 11 42.69 10.25 20.93
C GLY A 11 42.22 9.97 19.50
N PHE A 12 43.09 9.42 18.66
CA PHE A 12 42.73 9.01 17.30
C PHE A 12 41.68 7.89 17.28
N VAL A 13 41.82 6.88 18.16
CA VAL A 13 40.86 5.77 18.27
C VAL A 13 39.51 6.26 18.78
N LEU A 14 39.48 7.13 19.80
CA LEU A 14 38.23 7.68 20.36
C LEU A 14 37.48 8.57 19.36
N ILE A 15 38.20 9.40 18.59
CA ILE A 15 37.59 10.23 17.55
C ILE A 15 37.06 9.35 16.40
N SER A 16 37.83 8.36 15.96
CA SER A 16 37.39 7.42 14.92
C SER A 16 36.15 6.63 15.35
N ALA A 17 36.11 6.17 16.61
CA ALA A 17 34.94 5.51 17.19
C ALA A 17 33.74 6.46 17.33
N GLY A 18 33.97 7.70 17.77
CA GLY A 18 32.94 8.74 17.87
C GLY A 18 32.33 9.10 16.52
N CYS A 19 33.14 9.22 15.46
CA CYS A 19 32.66 9.43 14.09
C CYS A 19 31.87 8.22 13.57
N ALA A 20 32.31 6.99 13.83
CA ALA A 20 31.60 5.78 13.40
C ALA A 20 30.22 5.64 14.08
N ILE A 21 30.15 5.89 15.40
CA ILE A 21 28.89 5.87 16.16
C ILE A 21 27.99 7.04 15.74
N GLY A 22 28.56 8.24 15.57
CA GLY A 22 27.83 9.42 15.11
C GLY A 22 27.20 9.24 13.73
N LEU A 23 27.96 8.71 12.77
CA LEU A 23 27.43 8.34 11.45
C LEU A 23 26.32 7.30 11.58
N GLY A 24 26.52 6.23 12.38
CA GLY A 24 25.48 5.23 12.61
C GLY A 24 24.16 5.82 13.12
N ASN A 25 24.22 6.79 14.04
CA ASN A 25 23.03 7.47 14.57
C ASN A 25 22.37 8.41 13.55
N VAL A 26 23.17 9.08 12.70
CA VAL A 26 22.68 9.92 11.60
C VAL A 26 21.93 9.09 10.55
N TRP A 27 22.31 7.83 10.32
CA TRP A 27 21.60 6.93 9.41
C TRP A 27 20.40 6.22 10.06
N ARG A 28 20.47 5.97 11.37
CA ARG A 28 19.38 5.33 12.13
C ARG A 28 18.12 6.19 12.17
N PHE A 29 18.24 7.52 12.29
CA PHE A 29 17.07 8.40 12.34
C PHE A 29 16.27 8.43 11.02
N PRO A 30 16.89 8.63 9.84
CA PRO A 30 16.27 8.44 8.53
C PRO A 30 15.70 7.03 8.30
N TYR A 31 16.40 6.00 8.77
CA TYR A 31 15.94 4.62 8.62
C TYR A 31 14.66 4.36 9.43
N ILE A 32 14.63 4.78 10.69
CA ILE A 32 13.44 4.68 11.55
C ILE A 32 12.31 5.55 10.98
N THR A 33 12.58 6.79 10.57
CA THR A 33 11.56 7.62 9.90
C THR A 33 11.09 7.00 8.58
N GLY A 34 11.93 6.27 7.86
CA GLY A 34 11.57 5.52 6.66
C GLY A 34 10.63 4.36 6.91
N GLN A 35 10.82 3.63 8.02
CA GLN A 35 9.88 2.58 8.43
C GLN A 35 8.47 3.14 8.68
N TYR A 36 8.35 4.42 9.05
CA TYR A 36 7.07 5.11 9.24
C TYR A 36 6.71 6.07 8.08
N GLY A 37 7.26 5.87 6.89
CA GLY A 37 6.92 6.65 5.68
C GLY A 37 7.42 8.10 5.63
N GLY A 38 8.15 8.56 6.65
CA GLY A 38 8.68 9.92 6.79
C GLY A 38 10.08 10.15 6.21
N ALA A 39 10.81 9.11 5.77
CA ALA A 39 12.20 9.24 5.33
C ALA A 39 12.40 10.28 4.22
N VAL A 40 11.50 10.33 3.24
CA VAL A 40 11.57 11.26 2.10
C VAL A 40 11.56 12.72 2.57
N PHE A 41 10.89 13.02 3.67
CA PHE A 41 10.82 14.36 4.26
C PHE A 41 12.03 14.72 5.14
N VAL A 42 12.93 13.77 5.39
CA VAL A 42 14.16 13.96 6.17
C VAL A 42 15.39 13.90 5.27
N THR A 43 15.52 12.85 4.47
CA THR A 43 16.70 12.58 3.65
C THR A 43 16.83 13.52 2.46
N LEU A 44 15.72 13.83 1.77
CA LEU A 44 15.77 14.68 0.59
C LEU A 44 16.08 16.13 0.91
N PRO A 45 15.46 16.79 1.92
CA PRO A 45 15.86 18.14 2.30
C PRO A 45 17.32 18.24 2.71
N GLN A 46 17.84 17.23 3.43
CA GLN A 46 19.24 17.18 3.81
C GLN A 46 20.16 17.09 2.58
N THR A 47 19.82 16.21 1.63
CA THR A 47 20.56 16.07 0.36
C THR A 47 20.52 17.37 -0.45
N PHE A 48 19.35 18.02 -0.55
CA PHE A 48 19.22 19.29 -1.25
C PHE A 48 20.05 20.40 -0.59
N SER A 49 20.20 20.41 0.74
CA SER A 49 21.00 21.40 1.45
C SER A 49 22.51 21.33 1.11
N GLU A 50 23.00 20.19 0.64
CA GLU A 50 24.39 20.00 0.21
C GLU A 50 24.61 20.39 -1.26
N MET A 51 23.53 20.55 -2.03
CA MET A 51 23.56 20.95 -3.44
C MET A 51 23.60 22.47 -3.62
N ALA A 52 24.34 22.94 -4.63
CA ALA A 52 24.29 24.35 -5.03
C ALA A 52 22.86 24.73 -5.47
N GLY A 53 22.27 25.72 -4.83
CA GLY A 53 20.86 26.11 -5.08
C GLY A 53 19.82 25.15 -4.49
N GLY A 54 20.18 24.38 -3.46
CA GLY A 54 19.31 23.40 -2.78
C GLY A 54 17.88 23.84 -2.49
N ARG A 55 17.67 25.10 -2.10
CA ARG A 55 16.33 25.65 -1.85
C ARG A 55 15.42 25.61 -3.08
N LEU A 56 15.96 25.92 -4.27
CA LEU A 56 15.21 25.90 -5.52
C LEU A 56 14.85 24.46 -5.91
N TRP A 57 15.84 23.56 -5.85
CA TRP A 57 15.63 22.14 -6.17
C TRP A 57 14.65 21.46 -5.21
N GLY A 58 14.76 21.74 -3.91
CA GLY A 58 13.82 21.26 -2.91
C GLY A 58 12.41 21.81 -3.14
N ALA A 59 12.26 23.10 -3.42
CA ALA A 59 10.96 23.71 -3.70
C ALA A 59 10.29 23.09 -4.94
N LEU A 60 11.05 22.88 -6.02
CA LEU A 60 10.55 22.23 -7.23
C LEU A 60 10.15 20.77 -6.97
N PHE A 61 10.97 20.02 -6.23
CA PHE A 61 10.67 18.63 -5.90
C PHE A 61 9.35 18.50 -5.11
N PHE A 62 9.20 19.27 -4.02
CA PHE A 62 7.97 19.21 -3.21
C PHE A 62 6.74 19.76 -3.94
N MET A 63 6.91 20.73 -4.85
CA MET A 63 5.84 21.19 -5.74
C MET A 63 5.34 20.06 -6.65
N PHE A 64 6.25 19.34 -7.31
CA PHE A 64 5.87 18.21 -8.16
C PHE A 64 5.32 17.03 -7.35
N LEU A 65 5.87 16.75 -6.17
CA LEU A 65 5.34 15.74 -5.25
C LEU A 65 3.89 16.08 -4.85
N ALA A 66 3.60 17.35 -4.57
CA ALA A 66 2.25 17.81 -4.24
C ALA A 66 1.27 17.62 -5.42
N PHE A 67 1.67 17.98 -6.64
CA PHE A 67 0.82 17.75 -7.82
C PHE A 67 0.57 16.26 -8.07
N ALA A 68 1.61 15.42 -7.95
CA ALA A 68 1.46 13.97 -8.09
C ALA A 68 0.47 13.41 -7.05
N ALA A 69 0.62 13.80 -5.78
CA ALA A 69 -0.29 13.38 -4.70
C ALA A 69 -1.73 13.89 -4.91
N LEU A 70 -1.92 15.11 -5.43
CA LEU A 70 -3.25 15.64 -5.73
C LEU A 70 -3.95 14.82 -6.82
N THR A 71 -3.23 14.42 -7.87
CA THR A 71 -3.84 13.64 -8.98
C THR A 71 -4.32 12.25 -8.54
N THR A 72 -3.60 11.59 -7.63
CA THR A 72 -4.02 10.27 -7.11
C THR A 72 -5.24 10.38 -6.20
N VAL A 73 -5.29 11.40 -5.34
CA VAL A 73 -6.46 11.65 -4.47
C VAL A 73 -7.70 11.97 -5.29
N ILE A 74 -7.58 12.79 -6.35
CA ILE A 74 -8.71 13.11 -7.24
C ILE A 74 -9.27 11.84 -7.90
N ALA A 75 -8.40 10.95 -8.41
CA ALA A 75 -8.84 9.70 -9.03
C ALA A 75 -9.59 8.78 -8.05
N VAL A 76 -9.10 8.68 -6.81
CA VAL A 76 -9.78 7.91 -5.75
C VAL A 76 -11.13 8.53 -5.39
N PHE A 77 -11.21 9.86 -5.27
CA PHE A 77 -12.47 10.54 -4.99
C PHE A 77 -13.49 10.39 -6.11
N GLU A 78 -13.07 10.47 -7.37
CA GLU A 78 -13.97 10.29 -8.51
C GLU A 78 -14.62 8.91 -8.47
N ASN A 79 -13.85 7.85 -8.14
CA ASN A 79 -14.39 6.49 -7.99
C ASN A 79 -15.42 6.40 -6.86
N ILE A 80 -15.16 7.02 -5.70
CA ILE A 80 -16.11 7.01 -4.56
C ILE A 80 -17.38 7.79 -4.90
N ILE A 81 -17.24 8.94 -5.55
CA ILE A 81 -18.37 9.79 -5.95
C ILE A 81 -19.21 9.08 -7.01
N ALA A 82 -18.58 8.41 -7.99
CA ALA A 82 -19.27 7.61 -9.00
C ALA A 82 -20.14 6.53 -8.33
N PHE A 83 -19.57 5.79 -7.39
CA PHE A 83 -20.30 4.79 -6.62
C PHE A 83 -21.49 5.41 -5.83
N ALA A 84 -21.29 6.57 -5.20
CA ALA A 84 -22.37 7.25 -4.48
C ALA A 84 -23.49 7.75 -5.43
N MET A 85 -23.15 8.17 -6.64
CA MET A 85 -24.12 8.58 -7.67
C MET A 85 -24.92 7.38 -8.20
N ASP A 86 -24.31 6.20 -8.33
CA ASP A 86 -25.01 4.96 -8.70
C ASP A 86 -26.05 4.55 -7.63
N PHE A 87 -25.81 4.91 -6.37
CA PHE A 87 -26.77 4.81 -5.26
C PHE A 87 -27.87 5.89 -5.28
N GLY A 88 -27.90 6.74 -6.31
CA GLY A 88 -28.93 7.77 -6.52
C GLY A 88 -28.65 9.11 -5.81
N TRP A 89 -27.43 9.34 -5.30
CA TRP A 89 -27.10 10.62 -4.68
C TRP A 89 -26.81 11.70 -5.72
N THR A 90 -27.16 12.94 -5.41
CA THR A 90 -26.75 14.09 -6.24
C THR A 90 -25.26 14.35 -6.07
N ARG A 91 -24.59 14.75 -7.17
CA ARG A 91 -23.13 15.02 -7.18
C ARG A 91 -22.68 15.93 -6.04
N LYS A 92 -23.42 17.02 -5.79
CA LYS A 92 -23.10 17.98 -4.71
C LYS A 92 -23.14 17.34 -3.33
N LYS A 93 -24.12 16.48 -3.06
CA LYS A 93 -24.25 15.76 -1.79
C LYS A 93 -23.11 14.74 -1.63
N ALA A 94 -22.81 13.98 -2.68
CA ALA A 94 -21.72 13.00 -2.68
C ALA A 94 -20.36 13.64 -2.40
N VAL A 95 -20.04 14.76 -3.06
CA VAL A 95 -18.78 15.50 -2.83
C VAL A 95 -18.69 16.01 -1.39
N LEU A 96 -19.76 16.62 -0.86
CA LEU A 96 -19.74 17.20 0.49
C LEU A 96 -19.54 16.13 1.57
N VAL A 97 -20.26 15.00 1.46
CA VAL A 97 -20.12 13.88 2.40
C VAL A 97 -18.73 13.26 2.29
N ASN A 98 -18.19 13.11 1.08
CA ASN A 98 -16.86 12.55 0.88
C ASN A 98 -15.75 13.41 1.50
N ILE A 99 -15.82 14.74 1.34
CA ILE A 99 -14.87 15.67 1.98
C ILE A 99 -14.94 15.55 3.51
N ALA A 100 -16.15 15.53 4.08
CA ALA A 100 -16.33 15.38 5.52
C ALA A 100 -15.79 14.03 6.01
N ALA A 101 -16.08 12.94 5.30
CA ALA A 101 -15.61 11.60 5.63
C ALA A 101 -14.08 11.53 5.61
N VAL A 102 -13.42 12.11 4.62
CA VAL A 102 -11.95 12.08 4.52
C VAL A 102 -11.30 12.82 5.66
N ILE A 103 -11.81 14.00 6.03
CA ILE A 103 -11.30 14.73 7.19
C ILE A 103 -11.43 13.87 8.44
N VAL A 104 -12.60 13.28 8.68
CA VAL A 104 -12.84 12.46 9.88
C VAL A 104 -12.00 11.19 9.88
N LEU A 105 -11.91 10.49 8.75
CA LEU A 105 -11.19 9.21 8.63
C LEU A 105 -9.66 9.38 8.60
N SER A 106 -9.15 10.55 8.20
CA SER A 106 -7.71 10.84 8.26
C SER A 106 -7.22 11.32 9.63
N LEU A 107 -8.12 11.78 10.51
CA LEU A 107 -7.78 12.23 11.85
C LEU A 107 -7.14 11.12 12.72
N PRO A 108 -7.65 9.89 12.77
CA PRO A 108 -7.01 8.79 13.50
C PRO A 108 -5.57 8.52 13.04
N CYS A 109 -5.32 8.54 11.74
CA CYS A 109 -3.99 8.38 11.15
C CYS A 109 -3.04 9.51 11.59
N ALA A 110 -3.48 10.78 11.45
CA ALA A 110 -2.69 11.94 11.84
C ALA A 110 -2.41 12.00 13.36
N LEU A 111 -3.40 11.66 14.18
CA LEU A 111 -3.31 11.69 15.64
C LEU A 111 -2.58 10.47 16.21
N GLY A 112 -2.48 9.37 15.45
CA GLY A 112 -1.74 8.16 15.80
C GLY A 112 -0.26 8.40 16.09
N PHE A 113 0.33 9.42 15.47
CA PHE A 113 1.74 9.81 15.67
C PHE A 113 1.98 10.66 16.93
N ASN A 114 0.92 11.12 17.62
CA ASN A 114 1.05 12.04 18.75
C ASN A 114 0.16 11.59 19.93
N VAL A 115 -1.12 11.98 19.91
CA VAL A 115 -2.06 11.81 21.04
C VAL A 115 -2.50 10.35 21.21
N LEU A 116 -2.65 9.62 20.10
CA LEU A 116 -3.11 8.22 20.07
C LEU A 116 -1.95 7.21 20.01
N SER A 117 -0.73 7.62 20.36
CA SER A 117 0.48 6.76 20.34
C SER A 117 0.41 5.54 21.29
N GLY A 118 -0.56 5.52 22.21
CA GLY A 118 -0.87 4.37 23.06
C GLY A 118 -1.71 3.28 22.39
N PHE A 119 -2.34 3.55 21.24
CA PHE A 119 -3.09 2.56 20.47
C PHE A 119 -2.14 1.86 19.50
N GLN A 120 -1.64 0.69 19.92
CA GLN A 120 -0.61 -0.08 19.23
C GLN A 120 -1.16 -1.46 18.79
N PRO A 121 -1.85 -1.54 17.64
CA PRO A 121 -2.63 -2.72 17.25
C PRO A 121 -1.79 -3.96 16.90
N PHE A 122 -0.51 -3.82 16.53
CA PHE A 122 0.39 -4.92 16.16
C PHE A 122 1.59 -5.10 17.10
N GLY A 123 1.53 -4.54 18.31
CA GLY A 123 2.60 -4.61 19.31
C GLY A 123 3.43 -3.33 19.43
N ALA A 124 4.50 -3.40 20.24
CA ALA A 124 5.28 -2.24 20.67
C ALA A 124 5.77 -1.39 19.48
N GLY A 125 5.28 -0.15 19.38
CA GLY A 125 5.68 0.82 18.34
C GLY A 125 4.81 0.84 17.07
N SER A 126 3.76 0.01 16.98
CA SER A 126 2.79 0.10 15.88
C SER A 126 1.88 1.32 16.02
N THR A 127 1.56 1.95 14.89
CA THR A 127 0.70 3.14 14.83
C THR A 127 -0.67 2.82 14.23
N VAL A 128 -1.60 3.77 14.30
CA VAL A 128 -2.89 3.67 13.59
C VAL A 128 -2.67 3.55 12.07
N GLN A 129 -1.65 4.22 11.51
CA GLN A 129 -1.34 4.14 10.08
C GLN A 129 -0.94 2.71 9.68
N ASP A 130 -0.20 1.97 10.52
CA ASP A 130 0.14 0.57 10.24
C ASP A 130 -1.10 -0.32 10.10
N LEU A 131 -2.15 -0.04 10.88
CA LEU A 131 -3.42 -0.74 10.79
C LEU A 131 -4.18 -0.41 9.51
N GLU A 132 -4.22 0.86 9.13
CA GLU A 132 -4.82 1.28 7.86
C GLU A 132 -4.09 0.66 6.67
N ASP A 133 -2.76 0.68 6.67
CA ASP A 133 -1.93 0.06 5.63
C ASP A 133 -2.13 -1.47 5.57
N PHE A 134 -2.26 -2.14 6.72
CA PHE A 134 -2.55 -3.57 6.74
C PHE A 134 -3.94 -3.91 6.16
N ILE A 135 -4.97 -3.14 6.54
CA ILE A 135 -6.34 -3.36 6.07
C ILE A 135 -6.44 -3.06 4.57
N LEU A 136 -5.87 -1.95 4.12
CA LEU A 136 -6.01 -1.50 2.74
C LEU A 136 -5.01 -2.20 1.82
N SER A 137 -3.71 -2.03 2.07
CA SER A 137 -2.65 -2.43 1.16
C SER A 137 -2.33 -3.92 1.23
N ASN A 138 -2.33 -4.51 2.43
CA ASN A 138 -2.00 -5.93 2.59
C ASN A 138 -3.21 -6.85 2.47
N THR A 139 -4.44 -6.33 2.65
CA THR A 139 -5.65 -7.16 2.64
C THR A 139 -6.62 -6.78 1.52
N LEU A 140 -7.17 -5.58 1.52
CA LEU A 140 -8.27 -5.20 0.63
C LEU A 140 -7.84 -5.11 -0.85
N LEU A 141 -6.69 -4.51 -1.14
CA LEU A 141 -6.18 -4.38 -2.52
C LEU A 141 -5.86 -5.75 -3.16
N PRO A 142 -5.07 -6.64 -2.52
CA PRO A 142 -4.79 -7.95 -3.09
C PRO A 142 -6.05 -8.81 -3.17
N LEU A 143 -6.91 -8.80 -2.14
CA LEU A 143 -8.17 -9.55 -2.14
C LEU A 143 -9.13 -9.04 -3.23
N GLY A 144 -9.26 -7.73 -3.41
CA GLY A 144 -10.03 -7.13 -4.48
C GLY A 144 -9.51 -7.56 -5.85
N SER A 145 -8.19 -7.51 -6.07
CA SER A 145 -7.58 -7.96 -7.32
C SER A 145 -7.82 -9.44 -7.60
N LEU A 146 -7.78 -10.30 -6.56
CA LEU A 146 -8.08 -11.73 -6.66
C LEU A 146 -9.54 -11.96 -7.03
N LEU A 147 -10.47 -11.23 -6.42
CA LEU A 147 -11.90 -11.32 -6.74
C LEU A 147 -12.16 -10.93 -8.21
N TYR A 148 -11.58 -9.83 -8.69
CA TYR A 148 -11.67 -9.43 -10.10
C TYR A 148 -11.10 -10.51 -11.03
N LEU A 149 -9.94 -11.09 -10.68
CA LEU A 149 -9.32 -12.15 -11.44
C LEU A 149 -10.17 -13.40 -11.54
N LEU A 150 -10.73 -13.83 -10.41
CA LEU A 150 -11.64 -14.96 -10.35
C LEU A 150 -12.92 -14.65 -11.12
N PHE A 151 -13.42 -13.42 -11.09
CA PHE A 151 -14.59 -13.02 -11.86
C PHE A 151 -14.36 -13.13 -13.39
N CYS A 152 -13.18 -12.72 -13.87
CA CYS A 152 -12.82 -12.80 -15.29
C CYS A 152 -12.50 -14.24 -15.75
N THR A 153 -11.87 -15.05 -14.90
CA THR A 153 -11.41 -16.40 -15.28
C THR A 153 -12.46 -17.50 -15.03
N ASN A 154 -13.35 -17.31 -14.06
CA ASN A 154 -14.34 -18.31 -13.68
C ASN A 154 -15.45 -18.44 -14.73
N ARG A 155 -15.73 -19.69 -15.13
CA ARG A 155 -16.76 -20.05 -16.12
C ARG A 155 -18.17 -19.65 -15.69
N TYR A 156 -18.41 -19.45 -14.39
CA TYR A 156 -19.71 -19.11 -13.83
C TYR A 156 -20.01 -17.60 -13.72
N ALA A 157 -19.00 -16.75 -13.95
CA ALA A 157 -19.13 -15.30 -13.90
C ALA A 157 -19.06 -14.71 -15.32
N TRP A 158 -18.00 -13.97 -15.64
CA TRP A 158 -17.78 -13.47 -17.01
C TRP A 158 -17.34 -14.61 -17.94
N GLY A 159 -16.45 -15.48 -17.47
CA GLY A 159 -15.87 -16.56 -18.26
C GLY A 159 -14.81 -16.05 -19.25
N TRP A 160 -13.70 -16.80 -19.32
CA TRP A 160 -12.51 -16.41 -20.08
C TRP A 160 -12.79 -16.07 -21.54
N ASP A 161 -13.65 -16.83 -22.23
CA ASP A 161 -13.84 -16.68 -23.67
C ASP A 161 -14.55 -15.36 -24.00
N ARG A 162 -15.59 -14.99 -23.21
CA ARG A 162 -16.28 -13.69 -23.32
C ARG A 162 -15.37 -12.52 -22.94
N TYR A 163 -14.54 -12.70 -21.91
CA TYR A 163 -13.55 -11.69 -21.52
C TYR A 163 -12.50 -11.47 -22.62
N TYR A 164 -12.00 -12.54 -23.22
CA TYR A 164 -11.01 -12.50 -24.28
C TYR A 164 -11.56 -11.85 -25.56
N GLU A 165 -12.83 -12.10 -25.89
CA GLU A 165 -13.52 -11.43 -27.00
C GLU A 165 -13.70 -9.93 -26.74
N GLU A 166 -14.17 -9.56 -25.54
CA GLU A 166 -14.40 -8.16 -25.16
C GLU A 166 -13.10 -7.34 -25.17
N VAL A 167 -12.03 -7.87 -24.55
CA VAL A 167 -10.72 -7.21 -24.50
C VAL A 167 -10.12 -7.02 -25.89
N ASN A 168 -10.38 -7.94 -26.82
CA ASN A 168 -9.87 -7.87 -28.19
C ASN A 168 -10.81 -7.15 -29.18
N SER A 169 -11.98 -6.70 -28.73
CA SER A 169 -12.94 -5.95 -29.56
C SER A 169 -12.51 -4.49 -29.81
N GLY A 170 -11.68 -3.94 -28.92
CA GLY A 170 -11.19 -2.56 -29.00
C GLY A 170 -10.05 -2.34 -30.01
N ARG A 171 -9.60 -1.08 -30.11
CA ARG A 171 -8.39 -0.72 -30.88
C ARG A 171 -7.16 -0.81 -29.98
N GLY A 172 -6.13 -1.51 -30.42
CA GLY A 172 -4.86 -1.63 -29.68
C GLY A 172 -4.17 -2.98 -29.87
N LEU A 173 -3.16 -3.25 -29.03
CA LEU A 173 -2.48 -4.53 -28.98
C LEU A 173 -3.46 -5.61 -28.48
N LYS A 174 -3.61 -6.69 -29.25
CA LYS A 174 -4.47 -7.82 -28.88
C LYS A 174 -3.83 -8.62 -27.74
N LEU A 175 -4.66 -9.04 -26.80
CA LEU A 175 -4.24 -9.92 -25.72
C LEU A 175 -3.90 -11.30 -26.30
N PRO A 176 -2.67 -11.81 -26.13
CA PRO A 176 -2.31 -13.10 -26.70
C PRO A 176 -2.92 -14.26 -25.91
N ALA A 177 -3.32 -15.34 -26.59
CA ALA A 177 -4.08 -16.44 -26.00
C ALA A 177 -3.37 -17.18 -24.85
N TRP A 178 -2.04 -17.13 -24.77
CA TRP A 178 -1.25 -17.73 -23.70
C TRP A 178 -1.50 -17.08 -22.33
N THR A 179 -2.02 -15.85 -22.31
CA THR A 179 -2.36 -15.11 -21.08
C THR A 179 -3.40 -15.83 -20.23
N LYS A 180 -4.20 -16.73 -20.82
CA LYS A 180 -5.15 -17.58 -20.09
C LYS A 180 -4.47 -18.35 -18.96
N GLY A 181 -3.34 -19.01 -19.25
CA GLY A 181 -2.62 -19.81 -18.26
C GLY A 181 -2.04 -18.94 -17.14
N TYR A 182 -1.46 -17.80 -17.53
CA TYR A 182 -0.88 -16.84 -16.58
C TYR A 182 -1.94 -16.24 -15.65
N LEU A 183 -3.03 -15.70 -16.22
CA LEU A 183 -4.10 -15.07 -15.43
C LEU A 183 -4.89 -16.10 -14.62
N THR A 184 -5.08 -17.32 -15.11
CA THR A 184 -5.90 -18.31 -14.36
C THR A 184 -5.12 -18.97 -13.22
N TYR A 185 -3.81 -19.16 -13.35
CA TYR A 185 -3.03 -19.97 -12.39
C TYR A 185 -1.88 -19.22 -11.74
N ILE A 186 -1.06 -18.52 -12.53
CA ILE A 186 0.17 -17.90 -12.02
C ILE A 186 -0.16 -16.65 -11.20
N LEU A 187 -0.97 -15.75 -11.75
CA LEU A 187 -1.28 -14.47 -11.12
C LEU A 187 -2.06 -14.62 -9.80
N PRO A 188 -3.08 -15.50 -9.68
CA PRO A 188 -3.75 -15.75 -8.40
C PRO A 188 -2.80 -16.33 -7.34
N LEU A 189 -1.86 -17.19 -7.73
CA LEU A 189 -0.89 -17.78 -6.82
C LEU A 189 0.06 -16.70 -6.26
N ILE A 190 0.54 -15.79 -7.11
CA ILE A 190 1.34 -14.63 -6.69
C ILE A 190 0.55 -13.75 -5.71
N ILE A 191 -0.73 -13.46 -5.99
CA ILE A 191 -1.56 -12.63 -5.12
C ILE A 191 -1.79 -13.31 -3.76
N ILE A 192 -2.05 -14.62 -3.74
CA ILE A 192 -2.17 -15.40 -2.50
C ILE A 192 -0.86 -15.38 -1.71
N PHE A 193 0.28 -15.48 -2.39
CA PHE A 193 1.59 -15.38 -1.75
C PHE A 193 1.80 -14.01 -1.10
N ILE A 194 1.50 -12.92 -1.80
CA ILE A 194 1.58 -11.54 -1.27
C ILE A 194 0.64 -11.36 -0.05
N LEU A 195 -0.57 -11.91 -0.10
CA LEU A 195 -1.49 -11.91 1.04
C LEU A 195 -0.90 -12.64 2.25
N ILE A 196 -0.29 -13.82 2.03
CA ILE A 196 0.32 -14.60 3.09
C ILE A 196 1.51 -13.85 3.70
N GLU A 197 2.42 -13.30 2.88
CA GLU A 197 3.54 -12.50 3.37
C GLU A 197 3.07 -11.29 4.18
N GLY A 198 2.09 -10.53 3.67
CA GLY A 198 1.55 -9.36 4.36
C GLY A 198 0.92 -9.67 5.72
N PHE A 199 0.32 -10.86 5.88
CA PHE A 199 -0.19 -11.34 7.16
C PHE A 199 0.92 -11.85 8.09
N ILE A 200 1.91 -12.57 7.55
CA ILE A 200 3.04 -13.08 8.35
C ILE A 200 3.85 -11.93 8.95
N GLU A 201 4.16 -10.91 8.14
CA GLU A 201 5.01 -9.79 8.55
C GLU A 201 4.37 -8.95 9.66
N LYS A 202 3.06 -8.69 9.59
CA LYS A 202 2.36 -7.83 10.55
C LYS A 202 1.80 -8.54 11.77
N LEU A 203 1.50 -9.85 11.70
CA LEU A 203 0.89 -10.59 12.82
C LEU A 203 1.84 -11.48 13.62
N GLY A 204 3.03 -11.81 13.09
CA GLY A 204 4.05 -12.61 13.80
C GLY A 204 3.56 -14.00 14.23
N PHE A 205 3.96 -15.06 13.52
CA PHE A 205 3.59 -16.43 13.92
C PHE A 205 4.18 -16.80 15.29
N PRO A 206 3.40 -17.35 16.26
CA PRO A 206 2.38 -18.39 16.02
C PRO A 206 1.08 -18.19 16.84
N ALA A 207 0.03 -17.62 16.25
CA ALA A 207 -1.35 -17.81 16.71
C ALA A 207 -2.31 -17.53 15.54
N ASN A 208 -3.15 -18.52 15.24
CA ASN A 208 -4.27 -18.48 14.28
C ASN A 208 -3.93 -18.67 12.80
N PHE A 209 -3.42 -19.87 12.49
CA PHE A 209 -3.63 -20.59 11.21
C PHE A 209 -5.10 -20.56 10.73
N LEU A 210 -6.05 -20.30 11.64
CA LEU A 210 -7.48 -20.17 11.39
C LEU A 210 -7.86 -18.97 10.49
N LEU A 211 -7.18 -17.83 10.56
CA LEU A 211 -7.59 -16.62 9.81
C LEU A 211 -7.18 -16.69 8.32
N PRO A 212 -5.94 -17.08 7.97
CA PRO A 212 -5.57 -17.35 6.58
C PRO A 212 -6.39 -18.51 5.98
N ALA A 213 -6.69 -19.55 6.77
CA ALA A 213 -7.58 -20.63 6.37
C ALA A 213 -9.02 -20.12 6.12
N LEU A 214 -9.56 -19.25 6.96
CA LEU A 214 -10.88 -18.62 6.77
C LEU A 214 -10.92 -17.73 5.52
N CYS A 215 -9.85 -16.97 5.24
CA CYS A 215 -9.72 -16.14 4.04
C CYS A 215 -9.52 -16.98 2.76
N LEU A 216 -8.97 -18.19 2.83
CA LEU A 216 -8.95 -19.17 1.73
C LEU A 216 -10.29 -19.90 1.57
N VAL A 217 -11.01 -20.14 2.66
CA VAL A 217 -12.33 -20.77 2.67
C VAL A 217 -13.40 -19.84 2.10
N TYR A 218 -13.28 -18.51 2.25
CA TYR A 218 -14.30 -17.56 1.75
C TYR A 218 -14.43 -17.53 0.20
N PRO A 219 -13.33 -17.47 -0.60
CA PRO A 219 -13.39 -17.68 -2.04
C PRO A 219 -13.95 -19.06 -2.41
N LEU A 220 -13.59 -20.11 -1.65
CA LEU A 220 -14.13 -21.46 -1.86
C LEU A 220 -15.63 -21.55 -1.55
N TYR A 221 -16.09 -20.81 -0.53
CA TYR A 221 -17.49 -20.71 -0.11
C TYR A 221 -18.32 -19.93 -1.14
N LEU A 222 -17.77 -18.86 -1.73
CA LEU A 222 -18.40 -18.16 -2.85
C LEU A 222 -18.51 -19.06 -4.10
N LEU A 223 -17.49 -19.88 -4.38
CA LEU A 223 -17.54 -20.89 -5.44
C LEU A 223 -18.63 -21.94 -5.18
N LEU A 224 -18.83 -22.36 -3.93
CA LEU A 224 -19.89 -23.30 -3.52
C LEU A 224 -21.29 -22.66 -3.54
N GLN A 225 -21.44 -21.42 -3.08
CA GLN A 225 -22.69 -20.67 -3.14
C GLN A 225 -23.11 -20.38 -4.58
N ALA A 226 -22.18 -19.96 -5.45
CA ALA A 226 -22.45 -19.79 -6.87
C ALA A 226 -22.94 -21.11 -7.50
N ARG A 227 -22.38 -22.26 -7.08
CA ARG A 227 -22.86 -23.60 -7.47
C ARG A 227 -24.27 -23.91 -6.96
N MET A 228 -24.61 -23.50 -5.74
CA MET A 228 -25.91 -23.78 -5.11
C MET A 228 -27.05 -22.92 -5.64
N VAL A 229 -26.83 -21.62 -5.83
CA VAL A 229 -27.82 -20.69 -6.42
C VAL A 229 -28.20 -21.13 -7.84
N HIS A 230 -27.21 -21.60 -8.61
CA HIS A 230 -27.46 -22.08 -9.97
C HIS A 230 -28.20 -23.43 -10.03
N ARG A 231 -28.10 -24.29 -9.00
CA ARG A 231 -28.95 -25.49 -8.86
C ARG A 231 -30.40 -25.15 -8.54
N LYS A 232 -30.64 -24.05 -7.81
CA LYS A 232 -31.99 -23.58 -7.46
C LYS A 232 -32.71 -22.96 -8.66
N ASN A 233 -32.00 -22.26 -9.55
CA ASN A 233 -32.53 -21.73 -10.82
C ASN A 233 -32.72 -22.78 -11.94
N ARG A 234 -32.44 -24.06 -11.69
CA ARG A 234 -32.67 -25.19 -12.62
C ARG A 234 -33.84 -26.10 -12.18
N LYS A 235 -34.52 -25.79 -11.09
CA LYS A 235 -35.83 -26.37 -10.71
C LYS A 235 -36.90 -25.32 -10.94
#